data_AF-A0A966YUC6-F1
#
_entry.id   AF-A0A966YUC6-F1
#
_cell.length_a   1.000
_cell.length_b   1.000
_cell.length_c   1.000
_cell.angle_alpha   90.00
_cell.angle_beta   90.00
_cell.angle_gamma   90.00
#
_symmetry.space_group_name_H-M   'P 1'
#
loop_
_entity.id
_entity.type
_entity.pdbx_description
1 polymer ?
#
loop_
_entity_poly.entity_id
_entity_poly.type
_entity_poly.pdbx_seq_one_letter_code
_entity_poly.pdbx_strand_id
1 'polypeptide(L)' 'FTKINLHFRVSGNNLDPSKVERAIQLSHDKYCSATAMLGRTAEITHSFEVVQS' A
#
# COMPACT_ATOMS: atom_id res chain seq x y z
N PHE A 1 -9.18 -1.82 17.21
CA PHE A 1 -9.18 -2.13 15.77
C PHE A 1 -8.25 -3.31 15.56
N THR A 2 -8.74 -4.44 15.07
CA THR A 2 -7.99 -5.70 14.96
C THR A 2 -7.45 -5.95 13.54
N LYS A 3 -8.06 -5.33 12.53
CA LYS A 3 -7.64 -5.41 11.13
C LYS A 3 -7.77 -4.05 10.44
N ILE A 4 -6.79 -3.69 9.62
CA ILE A 4 -6.73 -2.46 8.85
C ILE A 4 -6.45 -2.84 7.39
N ASN A 5 -7.29 -2.42 6.46
CA ASN A 5 -7.05 -2.63 5.03
C ASN A 5 -6.77 -1.29 4.35
N LEU A 6 -5.60 -1.16 3.74
CA LEU A 6 -5.16 0.01 2.99
C LEU A 6 -5.37 -0.24 1.50
N HIS A 7 -6.36 0.41 0.91
CA HIS A 7 -6.60 0.34 -0.53
C HIS A 7 -5.97 1.55 -1.24
N PHE A 8 -4.99 1.31 -2.11
CA PHE A 8 -4.25 2.33 -2.84
C PHE A 8 -4.79 2.48 -4.26
N ARG A 9 -5.33 3.65 -4.56
CA ARG A 9 -5.82 3.99 -5.90
C ARG A 9 -4.77 4.85 -6.60
N VAL A 10 -4.13 4.30 -7.63
CA VAL A 10 -2.97 4.92 -8.28
C VAL A 10 -3.34 5.28 -9.71
N SER A 11 -3.27 6.57 -10.06
CA SER A 11 -3.60 7.07 -11.39
C SER A 11 -2.40 7.69 -12.08
N GLY A 12 -2.24 7.46 -13.38
CA GLY A 12 -1.17 8.06 -14.17
C GLY A 12 -0.96 7.43 -15.54
N ASN A 13 -0.15 8.10 -16.36
CA ASN A 13 0.15 7.65 -17.72
C ASN A 13 1.21 6.54 -17.72
N ASN A 14 0.90 5.45 -18.42
CA ASN A 14 1.80 4.32 -18.66
C ASN A 14 2.40 3.73 -17.36
N LEU A 15 1.56 3.62 -16.31
CA LEU A 15 1.95 3.00 -15.05
C LEU A 15 2.08 1.49 -15.22
N ASP A 16 3.25 0.96 -14.87
CA ASP A 16 3.51 -0.48 -14.78
C ASP A 16 2.97 -1.00 -13.43
N PRO A 17 1.95 -1.89 -13.44
CA PRO A 17 1.36 -2.43 -12.21
C PRO A 17 2.39 -3.09 -11.29
N SER A 18 3.43 -3.73 -11.84
CA SER A 18 4.47 -4.41 -11.07
C SER A 18 5.33 -3.42 -10.29
N LYS A 19 5.60 -2.25 -10.89
CA LYS A 19 6.33 -1.16 -10.22
C LYS A 19 5.48 -0.50 -9.14
N VAL A 20 4.18 -0.35 -9.39
CA VAL A 20 3.22 0.18 -8.41
C VAL A 20 3.13 -0.74 -7.20
N GLU A 21 2.94 -2.04 -7.43
CA GLU A 21 2.92 -3.05 -6.37
C GLU A 21 4.20 -2.99 -5.53
N ARG A 22 5.37 -2.96 -6.19
CA ARG A 22 6.65 -2.91 -5.50
C ARG A 22 6.83 -1.63 -4.68
N ALA A 23 6.37 -0.48 -5.17
CA ALA A 23 6.42 0.78 -4.45
C ALA A 23 5.53 0.77 -3.20
N ILE A 24 4.35 0.16 -3.29
CA ILE A 24 3.43 0.00 -2.17
C ILE A 24 4.03 -0.95 -1.12
N GLN A 25 4.60 -2.08 -1.55
CA GLN A 25 5.26 -3.02 -0.66
C GLN A 25 6.43 -2.37 0.10
N LEU A 26 7.28 -1.61 -0.60
CA LEU A 26 8.38 -0.88 0.03
C LEU A 26 7.88 0.16 1.04
N SER A 27 6.78 0.85 0.72
CA SER A 27 6.17 1.82 1.62
C SER A 27 5.69 1.15 2.91
N HIS A 28 5.08 -0.04 2.81
CA HIS A 28 4.61 -0.81 3.95
C HIS A 28 5.75 -1.36 4.80
N ASP A 29 6.74 -1.99 4.16
CA ASP A 29 7.79 -2.74 4.86
C ASP A 29 8.91 -1.85 5.40
N LYS A 30 9.23 -0.75 4.71
CA LYS A 30 10.47 0.00 4.97
C LYS A 30 10.26 1.46 5.34
N TYR A 31 9.22 2.12 4.84
CA TYR A 31 9.16 3.59 4.89
C TYR A 31 8.01 4.16 5.74
N CYS A 32 6.91 3.44 5.94
CA CYS A 32 5.76 3.95 6.68
C CYS A 32 5.91 3.69 8.19
N SER A 33 6.37 4.71 8.93
CA SER A 33 6.46 4.68 10.39
C SER A 33 5.10 4.42 11.06
N ALA A 34 3.99 4.87 10.46
CA ALA A 34 2.64 4.59 10.93
C ALA A 34 2.26 3.11 10.80
N THR A 35 2.61 2.46 9.68
CA THR A 35 2.42 1.01 9.49
C THR A 35 3.22 0.21 10.52
N ALA A 36 4.46 0.62 10.82
CA ALA A 36 5.28 -0.04 11.83
C ALA A 36 4.71 0.08 13.25
N MET A 37 4.03 1.18 13.58
CA MET A 37 3.37 1.35 14.88
C MET A 37 2.04 0.59 14.95
N LEU A 38 1.23 0.66 13.90
CA LEU A 38 -0.09 0.04 13.82
C LEU A 38 -0.02 -1.48 13.60
N GLY A 39 1.02 -1.99 12.93
CA GLY A 39 1.21 -3.42 12.67
C GLY A 39 1.48 -4.23 13.96
N ARG A 40 1.88 -3.56 15.04
CA ARG A 40 2.02 -4.20 16.37
C ARG A 40 0.68 -4.41 17.08
N THR A 41 -0.38 -3.70 16.66
CA THR A 41 -1.67 -3.68 17.35
C THR A 41 -2.83 -4.14 16.48
N ALA A 42 -2.65 -4.18 15.15
CA ALA A 42 -3.65 -4.63 14.20
C ALA A 42 -2.97 -5.32 13.00
N GLU A 43 -3.65 -6.32 12.42
CA GLU A 43 -3.23 -6.91 11.15
C GLU A 43 -3.47 -5.92 10.02
N ILE A 44 -2.42 -5.57 9.26
CA ILE A 44 -2.53 -4.60 8.16
C ILE A 44 -2.42 -5.32 6.82
N THR A 45 -3.47 -5.27 6.03
CA THR A 45 -3.46 -5.71 4.63
C THR A 45 -3.41 -4.52 3.70
N HIS A 46 -2.89 -4.71 2.49
CA HIS A 46 -2.93 -3.69 1.45
C HIS A 46 -3.44 -4.27 0.14
N SER A 47 -4.12 -3.44 -0.62
CA SER A 47 -4.61 -3.74 -1.97
C SER A 47 -4.42 -2.51 -2.84
N PHE A 48 -4.35 -2.67 -4.15
CA PHE A 48 -4.19 -1.53 -5.03
C PHE A 48 -4.96 -1.70 -6.33
N GLU A 49 -5.32 -0.57 -6.93
CA GLU A 49 -5.85 -0.50 -8.28
C GLU A 49 -5.11 0.59 -9.07
N VAL A 50 -4.85 0.32 -10.34
CA VAL A 50 -4.26 1.29 -11.27
C VAL A 50 -5.35 1.82 -12.19
N VAL A 51 -5.58 3.13 -12.14
CA VAL A 51 -6.60 3.82 -12.92
C VAL A 51 -5.92 4.60 -14.05
N GLN A 52 -6.32 4.35 -15.29
CA GLN A 52 -5.84 5.14 -16.43
C GLN A 52 -6.51 6.53 -16.41
N SER A 53 -5.73 7.58 -16.67
CA SER A 53 -6.18 8.98 -16.74
C SER A 53 -6.02 9.54 -18.15
#